data_AF-A0A134C9S3-F1
#
_entry.id   AF-A0A134C9S3-F1
#
_cell.length_a   1.000
_cell.length_b   1.000
_cell.length_c   1.000
_cell.angle_alpha   90.00
_cell.angle_beta   90.00
_cell.angle_gamma   90.00
#
_symmetry.space_group_name_H-M   'P 1'
#
loop_
_entity.id
_entity.type
_entity.pdbx_description
1 polymer ?
#
loop_
_entity_poly.entity_id
_entity_poly.type
_entity_poly.pdbx_seq_one_letter_code
_entity_poly.pdbx_strand_id
1 'polypeptide(L)'
;MRSAIKKWKMKGKELYGRYYYPALTIMIIFFFLRFFGGIIYGNVYQEEVRQHELCLISEAHDIVTKFNGNVIWVETVDKTPAMVVIMYFIDKNDDLSIEAVYDYFVSNNWNISSYNKKHQKMRVYNDKFICDFCRDRDNKKWNIVIRCNDIWTKMEWLEYIFL
;
A
#
# COMPACT_ATOMS: atom_id res chain seq x y z
N MET A 1 1.17 -32.63 43.91
CA MET A 1 0.55 -31.65 42.98
C MET A 1 1.54 -30.68 42.30
N ARG A 2 2.39 -29.94 43.02
CA ARG A 2 3.33 -28.95 42.42
C ARG A 2 4.33 -29.53 41.38
N SER A 3 4.76 -30.79 41.54
CA SER A 3 5.70 -31.47 40.62
C SER A 3 5.08 -31.79 39.25
N ALA A 4 3.81 -32.21 39.21
CA ALA A 4 3.11 -32.54 37.97
C ALA A 4 2.87 -31.29 37.10
N ILE A 5 2.51 -30.17 37.73
CA ILE A 5 2.32 -28.87 37.05
C ILE A 5 3.65 -28.36 36.46
N LYS A 6 4.78 -28.56 37.18
CA LYS A 6 6.12 -28.23 36.66
C LYS A 6 6.50 -29.09 35.45
N LYS A 7 6.24 -30.40 35.48
CA LYS A 7 6.48 -31.33 34.35
C LYS A 7 5.62 -31.00 33.13
N TRP A 8 4.35 -30.66 33.32
CA TRP A 8 3.46 -30.22 32.23
C TRP A 8 3.90 -28.90 31.61
N LYS A 9 4.30 -27.90 32.43
CA LYS A 9 4.87 -26.64 31.92
C LYS A 9 6.17 -26.85 31.14
N MET A 10 7.03 -27.78 31.55
CA MET A 10 8.27 -28.09 30.81
C MET A 10 7.98 -28.79 29.47
N LYS A 11 7.08 -29.78 29.45
CA LYS A 11 6.63 -30.42 28.20
C LYS A 11 5.96 -29.45 27.24
N GLY A 12 5.14 -28.52 27.75
CA GLY A 12 4.53 -27.46 26.95
C GLY A 12 5.56 -26.50 26.35
N LYS A 13 6.59 -26.10 27.12
CA LYS A 13 7.71 -25.28 26.63
C LYS A 13 8.56 -25.99 25.58
N GLU A 14 8.82 -27.29 25.75
CA GLU A 14 9.53 -28.11 24.76
C GLU A 14 8.74 -28.24 23.47
N LEU A 15 7.43 -28.48 23.54
CA LEU A 15 6.58 -28.52 22.34
C LEU A 15 6.54 -27.17 21.64
N TYR A 16 6.40 -26.09 22.41
CA TYR A 16 6.38 -24.73 21.87
C TYR A 16 7.69 -24.43 21.16
N GLY A 17 8.85 -24.64 21.81
CA GLY A 17 10.15 -24.43 21.17
C GLY A 17 10.36 -25.30 19.92
N ARG A 18 9.93 -26.57 19.95
CA ARG A 18 10.14 -27.52 18.85
C ARG A 18 9.44 -27.12 17.55
N TYR A 19 8.32 -26.39 17.61
CA TYR A 19 7.61 -25.93 16.42
C TYR A 19 7.74 -24.42 16.17
N TYR A 20 7.84 -23.63 17.24
CA TYR A 20 7.99 -22.18 17.17
C TYR A 20 9.33 -21.78 16.55
N TYR A 21 10.45 -22.36 16.98
CA TYR A 21 11.76 -21.97 16.45
C TYR A 21 11.92 -22.33 14.96
N PRO A 22 11.54 -23.53 14.49
CA PRO A 22 11.58 -23.82 13.05
C PRO A 22 10.65 -22.93 12.23
N ALA A 23 9.42 -22.66 12.72
CA ALA A 23 8.50 -21.75 12.03
C ALA A 23 9.07 -20.33 11.94
N LEU A 24 9.64 -19.82 13.03
CA LEU A 24 10.32 -18.53 13.07
C LEU A 24 11.53 -18.48 12.13
N THR A 25 12.34 -19.53 12.09
CA THR A 25 13.48 -19.63 11.16
C THR A 25 13.02 -19.63 9.71
N ILE A 26 11.95 -20.36 9.38
CA ILE A 26 11.36 -20.36 8.03
C ILE A 26 10.87 -18.95 7.68
N MET A 27 10.15 -18.27 8.57
CA MET A 27 9.70 -16.89 8.37
C MET A 27 10.88 -15.94 8.12
N ILE A 28 11.95 -16.05 8.89
CA ILE A 28 13.17 -15.23 8.72
C ILE A 28 13.82 -15.50 7.35
N ILE A 29 13.93 -16.76 6.92
CA ILE A 29 14.49 -17.11 5.61
C ILE A 29 13.62 -16.52 4.49
N PHE A 30 12.29 -16.65 4.58
CA PHE A 30 11.38 -16.05 3.61
C PHE A 30 11.50 -14.52 3.58
N PHE A 31 11.64 -13.88 4.74
CA PHE A 31 11.88 -12.44 4.84
C PHE A 31 13.17 -12.05 4.12
N PHE A 32 14.28 -12.74 4.36
CA PHE A 32 15.56 -12.47 3.71
C PHE A 32 15.50 -12.71 2.19
N LEU A 33 14.97 -13.85 1.75
CA LEU A 33 14.80 -14.15 0.33
C LEU A 33 13.96 -13.08 -0.37
N ARG A 34 12.95 -12.54 0.32
CA ARG A 34 12.09 -11.51 -0.23
C ARG A 34 12.74 -10.13 -0.23
N PHE A 35 13.44 -9.76 0.84
CA PHE A 35 14.18 -8.51 0.92
C PHE A 35 15.27 -8.44 -0.14
N PHE A 36 16.14 -9.45 -0.19
CA PHE A 36 17.20 -9.52 -1.20
C PHE A 36 16.64 -9.78 -2.61
N GLY A 37 15.61 -10.60 -2.74
CA GLY A 37 14.94 -10.84 -4.02
C GLY A 37 14.33 -9.56 -4.60
N GLY A 38 13.71 -8.73 -3.78
CA GLY A 38 13.19 -7.42 -4.17
C GLY A 38 14.29 -6.46 -4.61
N ILE A 39 15.41 -6.41 -3.88
CA ILE A 39 16.58 -5.58 -4.26
C ILE A 39 17.19 -6.04 -5.57
N ILE A 40 17.40 -7.36 -5.74
CA ILE A 40 17.95 -7.92 -6.98
C ILE A 40 17.00 -7.66 -8.14
N TYR A 41 15.69 -7.87 -7.96
CA TYR A 41 14.69 -7.58 -8.98
C TYR A 41 14.74 -6.11 -9.40
N GLY A 42 14.74 -5.18 -8.45
CA GLY A 42 14.81 -3.75 -8.73
C GLY A 42 16.07 -3.33 -9.49
N ASN A 43 17.20 -4.01 -9.27
CA ASN A 43 18.45 -3.75 -9.99
C ASN A 43 18.50 -4.41 -11.37
N VAL A 44 18.00 -5.65 -11.49
CA VAL A 44 18.03 -6.41 -12.76
C VAL A 44 16.98 -5.87 -13.74
N TYR A 45 15.79 -5.54 -13.24
CA TYR A 45 14.65 -5.05 -14.01
C TYR A 45 14.43 -3.55 -13.83
N GLN A 46 15.53 -2.80 -13.66
CA GLN A 46 15.50 -1.38 -13.34
C GLN A 46 14.67 -0.56 -14.34
N GLU A 47 14.73 -0.91 -15.62
CA GLU A 47 13.98 -0.19 -16.66
C GLU A 47 12.47 -0.46 -16.58
N GLU A 48 12.05 -1.69 -16.27
CA GLU A 48 10.64 -2.04 -16.09
C GLU A 48 10.06 -1.35 -14.85
N VAL A 49 10.82 -1.35 -13.75
CA VAL A 49 10.48 -0.63 -12.52
C VAL A 49 10.34 0.87 -12.81
N ARG A 50 11.25 1.45 -13.59
CA ARG A 50 11.20 2.86 -13.99
C ARG A 50 9.98 3.17 -14.86
N GLN A 51 9.64 2.29 -15.81
CA GLN A 51 8.46 2.44 -16.65
C GLN A 51 7.16 2.35 -15.84
N HIS A 52 7.10 1.43 -14.88
CA HIS A 52 5.97 1.33 -13.95
C HIS A 52 5.84 2.58 -13.09
N GLU A 53 6.94 3.09 -12.53
CA GLU A 53 6.95 4.33 -11.75
C GLU A 53 6.44 5.51 -12.58
N LEU A 54 6.94 5.68 -13.81
CA LEU A 54 6.48 6.73 -14.70
C LEU A 54 5.00 6.59 -15.07
N CYS A 55 4.51 5.36 -15.27
CA CYS A 55 3.10 5.11 -15.54
C CYS A 55 2.21 5.53 -14.35
N LEU A 56 2.58 5.16 -13.13
CA LEU A 56 1.85 5.55 -11.92
C LEU A 56 1.90 7.07 -11.68
N ILE A 57 3.07 7.70 -11.87
CA ILE A 57 3.21 9.16 -11.77
C ILE A 57 2.33 9.86 -12.81
N SER A 58 2.32 9.38 -14.05
CA SER A 58 1.50 9.94 -15.13
C SER A 58 0.02 9.87 -14.79
N GLU A 59 -0.47 8.70 -14.36
CA GLU A 59 -1.88 8.51 -14.03
C GLU A 59 -2.30 9.36 -12.82
N ALA A 60 -1.47 9.41 -11.76
CA ALA A 60 -1.74 10.28 -10.61
C ALA A 60 -1.77 11.76 -11.03
N HIS A 61 -0.81 12.19 -11.85
CA HIS A 61 -0.75 13.56 -12.32
C HIS A 61 -1.97 13.91 -13.18
N ASP A 62 -2.38 13.02 -14.09
CA ASP A 62 -3.57 13.21 -14.91
C ASP A 62 -4.82 13.39 -14.05
N ILE A 63 -5.00 12.55 -13.02
CA ILE A 63 -6.11 12.70 -12.07
C ILE A 63 -6.02 14.05 -11.33
N VAL A 64 -4.85 14.43 -10.82
CA VAL A 64 -4.66 15.70 -10.10
C VAL A 64 -4.98 16.90 -10.98
N THR A 65 -4.57 16.88 -12.25
CA THR A 65 -4.86 17.98 -13.18
C THR A 65 -6.34 18.12 -13.49
N LYS A 66 -7.13 17.03 -13.48
CA LYS A 66 -8.60 17.09 -13.61
C LYS A 66 -9.26 17.86 -12.47
N PHE A 67 -8.65 17.84 -11.30
CA PHE A 67 -9.10 18.62 -10.13
C PHE A 67 -8.43 19.99 -10.03
N ASN A 68 -7.80 20.47 -11.11
CA ASN A 68 -7.03 21.73 -11.12
C ASN A 68 -5.97 21.79 -9.99
N GLY A 69 -5.49 20.64 -9.54
CA GLY A 69 -4.51 20.53 -8.47
C GLY A 69 -3.12 21.00 -8.91
N ASN A 70 -2.39 21.60 -7.99
CA ASN A 70 -0.98 21.90 -8.11
C ASN A 70 -0.16 20.90 -7.30
N VAL A 71 0.65 20.08 -7.97
CA VAL A 71 1.50 19.08 -7.32
C VAL A 71 2.62 19.77 -6.54
N ILE A 72 2.77 19.39 -5.27
CA ILE A 72 3.82 19.91 -4.38
C ILE A 72 4.97 18.92 -4.28
N TRP A 73 4.63 17.64 -4.16
CA TRP A 73 5.58 16.59 -3.84
C TRP A 73 5.13 15.26 -4.41
N VAL A 74 6.09 14.48 -4.91
CA VAL A 74 5.89 13.12 -5.41
C VAL A 74 6.92 12.24 -4.71
N GLU A 75 6.44 11.13 -4.15
CA GLU A 75 7.26 10.12 -3.49
C GLU A 75 6.89 8.75 -4.03
N THR A 76 7.90 7.95 -4.34
CA THR A 76 7.72 6.55 -4.73
C THR A 76 8.23 5.65 -3.61
N VAL A 77 7.35 4.78 -3.12
CA VAL A 77 7.65 3.79 -2.08
C VAL A 77 7.79 2.42 -2.74
N ASP A 78 8.82 1.69 -2.32
CA ASP A 78 9.20 0.36 -2.78
C ASP A 78 9.51 0.27 -4.29
N LYS A 79 10.80 0.14 -4.65
CA LYS A 79 11.23 -0.10 -6.04
C LYS A 79 11.02 -1.56 -6.48
N THR A 80 9.79 -2.03 -6.33
CA THR A 80 9.37 -3.41 -6.64
C THR A 80 8.09 -3.37 -7.49
N PRO A 81 7.61 -4.51 -8.02
CA PRO A 81 6.33 -4.55 -8.74
C PRO A 81 5.13 -4.04 -7.92
N ALA A 82 5.17 -4.17 -6.58
CA ALA A 82 4.14 -3.67 -5.66
C ALA A 82 4.34 -2.18 -5.29
N MET A 83 5.05 -1.42 -6.13
CA MET A 83 5.36 -0.01 -5.87
C MET A 83 4.12 0.84 -5.68
N VAL A 84 4.30 1.89 -4.88
CA VAL A 84 3.26 2.85 -4.57
C VAL A 84 3.80 4.26 -4.85
N VAL A 85 3.03 5.05 -5.59
CA VAL A 85 3.33 6.47 -5.79
C VAL A 85 2.39 7.29 -4.91
N ILE A 86 2.97 8.14 -4.08
CA ILE A 86 2.27 9.10 -3.22
C ILE A 86 2.49 10.49 -3.81
N MET A 87 1.41 11.16 -4.20
CA MET A 87 1.46 12.51 -4.74
C MET A 87 0.64 13.45 -3.86
N TYR A 88 1.29 14.51 -3.38
CA TYR A 88 0.65 15.57 -2.60
C TYR A 88 0.38 16.77 -3.48
N PHE A 89 -0.82 17.31 -3.39
CA PHE A 89 -1.23 18.48 -4.18
C PHE A 89 -2.12 19.42 -3.36
N ILE A 90 -2.13 20.69 -3.76
CA ILE A 90 -3.10 21.67 -3.29
C ILE A 90 -4.06 21.94 -4.43
N ASP A 91 -5.35 21.96 -4.12
CA ASP A 91 -6.35 22.49 -5.04
C ASP A 91 -6.19 24.03 -5.12
N LYS A 92 -6.02 24.55 -6.33
CA LYS A 92 -5.82 25.99 -6.57
C LYS A 92 -7.03 26.83 -6.16
N ASN A 93 -8.23 26.25 -6.21
CA ASN A 93 -9.48 26.95 -5.94
C ASN A 93 -9.96 26.76 -4.48
N ASP A 94 -9.34 25.86 -3.72
CA ASP A 94 -9.75 25.41 -2.37
C ASP A 94 -11.23 25.00 -2.28
N ASP A 95 -11.80 24.50 -3.38
CA ASP A 95 -13.19 24.06 -3.55
C ASP A 95 -13.34 22.55 -3.70
N LEU A 96 -12.24 21.82 -3.89
CA LEU A 96 -12.24 20.37 -4.01
C LEU A 96 -12.80 19.74 -2.74
N SER A 97 -13.86 18.95 -2.93
CA SER A 97 -14.56 18.20 -1.91
C SER A 97 -14.45 16.71 -2.19
N ILE A 98 -14.59 15.87 -1.17
CA ILE A 98 -14.51 14.41 -1.35
C ILE A 98 -15.69 13.88 -2.20
N GLU A 99 -16.80 14.61 -2.22
CA GLU A 99 -17.95 14.39 -3.10
C GLU A 99 -17.60 14.62 -4.56
N ALA A 100 -16.90 15.73 -4.88
CA ALA A 100 -16.44 15.97 -6.26
C ALA A 100 -15.45 14.89 -6.72
N VAL A 101 -14.59 14.40 -5.82
CA VAL A 101 -13.70 13.26 -6.11
C VAL A 101 -14.52 11.98 -6.35
N TYR A 102 -15.54 11.71 -5.53
CA TYR A 102 -16.44 10.57 -5.71
C TYR A 102 -17.16 10.61 -7.07
N ASP A 103 -17.77 11.74 -7.42
CA ASP A 103 -18.52 11.92 -8.66
C ASP A 103 -17.63 11.71 -9.89
N TYR A 104 -16.39 12.21 -9.84
CA TYR A 104 -15.39 11.97 -10.89
C TYR A 104 -15.14 10.47 -11.11
N PHE A 105 -14.85 9.72 -10.04
CA PHE A 105 -14.50 8.30 -10.19
C PHE A 105 -15.68 7.44 -10.64
N VAL A 106 -16.88 7.71 -10.12
CA VAL A 106 -18.10 7.03 -10.58
C VAL A 106 -18.36 7.32 -12.05
N SER A 107 -18.22 8.58 -12.49
CA SER A 107 -18.42 8.98 -13.88
C SER A 107 -17.40 8.38 -14.86
N ASN A 108 -16.24 7.96 -14.35
CA ASN A 108 -15.16 7.34 -15.15
C ASN A 108 -15.11 5.80 -15.00
N ASN A 109 -16.20 5.17 -14.53
CA ASN A 109 -16.32 3.72 -14.35
C ASN A 109 -15.27 3.11 -13.40
N TRP A 110 -14.82 3.86 -12.40
CA TRP A 110 -14.05 3.29 -11.30
C TRP A 110 -15.00 2.74 -10.24
N ASN A 111 -14.59 1.64 -9.61
CA ASN A 111 -15.30 1.05 -8.50
C ASN A 111 -14.86 1.71 -7.18
N ILE A 112 -15.82 1.97 -6.30
CA ILE A 112 -15.55 2.53 -4.97
C ILE A 112 -15.42 1.38 -3.98
N SER A 113 -14.24 1.21 -3.38
CA SER A 113 -13.98 0.19 -2.36
C SER A 113 -14.32 0.70 -0.96
N SER A 114 -13.97 1.95 -0.65
CA SER A 114 -14.31 2.57 0.62
C SER A 114 -14.54 4.07 0.45
N TYR A 115 -15.47 4.63 1.22
CA TYR A 115 -15.78 6.06 1.20
C TYR A 115 -16.06 6.54 2.62
N ASN A 116 -15.34 7.57 3.05
CA ASN A 116 -15.50 8.17 4.36
C ASN A 116 -15.52 9.70 4.26
N LYS A 117 -16.74 10.25 4.15
CA LYS A 117 -16.98 11.69 4.10
C LYS A 117 -16.41 12.43 5.31
N LYS A 118 -16.62 11.90 6.52
CA LYS A 118 -16.17 12.53 7.77
C LYS A 118 -14.66 12.74 7.71
N HIS A 119 -13.89 11.71 7.39
CA HIS A 119 -12.44 11.77 7.35
C HIS A 119 -11.87 12.24 6.00
N GLN A 120 -12.72 12.56 5.02
CA GLN A 120 -12.33 12.91 3.65
C GLN A 120 -11.34 11.89 3.06
N LYS A 121 -11.69 10.61 3.19
CA LYS A 121 -10.92 9.47 2.69
C LYS A 121 -11.75 8.66 1.71
N MET A 122 -11.14 8.18 0.65
CA MET A 122 -11.80 7.30 -0.31
C MET A 122 -10.78 6.34 -0.94
N ARG A 123 -11.17 5.08 -1.12
CA ARG A 123 -10.42 4.09 -1.92
C ARG A 123 -11.23 3.74 -3.15
N VAL A 124 -10.61 3.85 -4.31
CA VAL A 124 -11.20 3.51 -5.61
C VAL A 124 -10.28 2.58 -6.39
N TYR A 125 -10.84 1.82 -7.32
CA TYR A 125 -10.07 0.93 -8.17
C TYR A 125 -10.72 0.71 -9.53
N ASN A 126 -9.91 0.38 -10.52
CA ASN A 126 -10.34 -0.17 -11.80
C ASN A 126 -9.49 -1.40 -12.12
N ASP A 127 -9.56 -1.94 -13.33
CA ASP A 127 -8.79 -3.15 -13.69
C ASP A 127 -7.26 -2.98 -13.62
N LYS A 128 -6.77 -1.74 -13.68
CA LYS A 128 -5.34 -1.41 -13.74
C LYS A 128 -4.77 -0.82 -12.47
N PHE A 129 -5.55 -0.05 -11.71
CA PHE A 129 -5.06 0.77 -10.61
C PHE A 129 -5.97 0.72 -9.38
N ILE A 130 -5.36 0.94 -8.22
CA ILE A 130 -6.02 1.24 -6.96
C ILE A 130 -5.52 2.61 -6.52
N CYS A 131 -6.44 3.50 -6.15
CA CYS A 131 -6.13 4.84 -5.66
C CYS A 131 -6.75 5.07 -4.28
N ASP A 132 -5.94 5.52 -3.32
CA ASP A 132 -6.42 6.08 -2.06
C ASP A 132 -6.31 7.60 -2.11
N PHE A 133 -7.42 8.28 -1.84
CA PHE A 133 -7.49 9.72 -1.65
C PHE A 133 -7.67 10.04 -0.18
N CYS A 134 -6.89 10.99 0.32
CA CYS A 134 -7.11 11.56 1.64
C CYS A 134 -6.84 13.07 1.63
N ARG A 135 -7.65 13.82 2.38
CA ARG A 135 -7.35 15.22 2.68
C ARG A 135 -6.65 15.31 4.03
N ASP A 136 -5.46 15.91 4.01
CA ASP A 136 -4.81 16.41 5.22
C ASP A 136 -5.56 17.67 5.67
N ARG A 137 -6.26 17.56 6.80
CA ARG A 137 -7.08 18.65 7.34
C ARG A 137 -6.23 19.82 7.84
N ASP A 138 -5.03 19.55 8.34
CA ASP A 138 -4.23 20.56 9.02
C ASP A 138 -3.48 21.42 8.01
N ASN A 139 -3.02 20.81 6.91
CA ASN A 139 -2.24 21.50 5.89
C ASN A 139 -3.04 21.90 4.63
N LYS A 140 -4.35 21.62 4.59
CA LYS A 140 -5.21 21.77 3.39
C LYS A 140 -4.63 21.10 2.14
N LYS A 141 -3.85 20.03 2.32
CA LYS A 141 -3.25 19.27 1.22
C LYS A 141 -4.10 18.05 0.93
N TRP A 142 -4.19 17.69 -0.33
CA TRP A 142 -4.69 16.41 -0.76
C TRP A 142 -3.52 15.48 -1.03
N ASN A 143 -3.71 14.19 -0.76
CA ASN A 143 -2.83 13.16 -1.28
C ASN A 143 -3.61 12.15 -2.11
N ILE A 144 -2.97 11.68 -3.17
CA ILE A 144 -3.35 10.50 -3.92
C ILE A 144 -2.24 9.47 -3.75
N VAL A 145 -2.61 8.27 -3.34
CA VAL A 145 -1.73 7.12 -3.26
C VAL A 145 -2.19 6.15 -4.35
N ILE A 146 -1.40 5.98 -5.40
CA ILE A 146 -1.73 5.12 -6.54
C ILE A 146 -0.80 3.91 -6.59
N ARG A 147 -1.37 2.77 -6.96
CA ARG A 147 -0.68 1.49 -7.12
C ARG A 147 -1.34 0.64 -8.20
N CYS A 148 -0.63 -0.32 -8.75
CA CYS A 148 -1.20 -1.26 -9.73
C CYS A 148 -2.27 -2.16 -9.08
N ASN A 149 -3.33 -2.49 -9.82
CA ASN A 149 -4.36 -3.44 -9.40
C ASN A 149 -4.00 -4.88 -9.79
N ASP A 150 -2.77 -5.29 -9.49
CA ASP A 150 -2.25 -6.60 -9.83
C ASP A 150 -2.36 -7.60 -8.67
N ILE A 151 -2.02 -8.86 -8.94
CA ILE A 151 -2.04 -9.93 -7.94
C ILE A 151 -1.11 -9.61 -6.76
N TRP A 152 0.04 -8.99 -7.02
CA TRP A 152 1.02 -8.65 -5.99
C TRP A 152 0.47 -7.63 -4.99
N THR A 153 -0.33 -6.69 -5.48
CA THR A 153 -0.97 -5.64 -4.67
C THR A 153 -2.26 -6.14 -4.01
N LYS A 154 -3.01 -7.05 -4.65
CA LYS A 154 -4.19 -7.74 -4.07
C LYS A 154 -3.84 -8.76 -3.00
N MET A 155 -2.59 -9.20 -2.93
CA MET A 155 -2.08 -10.00 -1.82
C MET A 155 -1.87 -9.14 -0.56
N GLU A 156 -2.87 -8.35 -0.14
CA GLU A 156 -2.91 -7.65 1.17
C GLU A 156 -2.67 -8.63 2.34
N TRP A 157 -2.89 -9.94 2.14
CA TRP A 157 -2.54 -10.99 3.11
C TRP A 157 -1.03 -11.11 3.39
N LEU A 158 -0.17 -10.59 2.50
CA LEU A 158 1.26 -10.46 2.78
C LEU A 158 1.55 -9.31 3.74
N GLU A 159 0.75 -8.23 3.76
CA GLU A 159 0.87 -7.14 4.76
C GLU A 159 0.75 -7.69 6.19
N TYR A 160 -0.05 -8.74 6.42
CA TYR A 160 -0.17 -9.43 7.71
C TYR A 160 1.00 -10.36 8.05
N ILE A 161 1.90 -10.65 7.10
CA ILE A 161 3.19 -11.30 7.36
C ILE A 161 4.29 -10.25 7.63
N PHE A 162 4.01 -8.97 7.31
CA PHE A 162 4.93 -7.83 7.44
C PHE A 162 4.68 -6.93 8.65
N LEU A 163 3.72 -7.26 9.52
CA LEU A 163 3.52 -6.66 10.85
C LEU A 163 4.02 -7.59 11.96
#